data_AF-A0AAN8KR52-F1
#
_entry.id   AF-A0AAN8KR52-F1
#
_cell.length_a   1.000
_cell.length_b   1.000
_cell.length_c   1.000
_cell.angle_alpha   90.00
_cell.angle_beta   90.00
_cell.angle_gamma   90.00
#
_symmetry.space_group_name_H-M   'P 1'
#
loop_
_entity.id
_entity.type
_entity.pdbx_description
1 polymer ?
#
loop_
_entity_poly.entity_id
_entity_poly.type
_entity_poly.pdbx_seq_one_letter_code
_entity_poly.pdbx_strand_id
1 'polypeptide(L)'
;MDLSSKLSPVCVYVAPPGLKKNLLRTYESWRPEQISKGGLLSRAQSLFCLAWFHAVCQEKCNYIPQGWTKFYEFSLSDLRAGFEIIDRLFEGGKVFQWEFVHGLLENAIYGGRIDNPCDLRILRSYLEQFFSSRLLSASANHSQRSKIGHAFPSQISLPTPAPYWTIVV
;
A
#
# COMPACT_ATOMS: atom_id res chain seq x y z
N MET A 1 25.98 45.95 2.53
CA MET A 1 26.11 44.85 1.56
C MET A 1 25.22 43.73 2.07
N ASP A 2 24.08 43.56 1.41
CA ASP A 2 23.05 42.59 1.75
C ASP A 2 23.49 41.20 1.26
N LEU A 3 23.77 40.27 2.19
CA LEU A 3 24.08 38.88 1.86
C LEU A 3 22.79 38.10 1.67
N SER A 4 22.22 38.24 0.47
CA SER A 4 21.39 37.19 -0.11
C SER A 4 22.26 35.96 -0.35
N SER A 5 22.32 35.03 0.60
CA SER A 5 22.44 33.60 0.28
C SER A 5 21.10 32.96 0.58
N LYS A 6 20.16 33.13 -0.36
CA LYS A 6 18.93 32.35 -0.44
C LYS A 6 19.32 30.87 -0.39
N LEU A 7 19.19 30.25 0.78
CA LEU A 7 19.05 28.82 0.88
C LEU A 7 17.78 28.49 0.11
N SER A 8 17.94 28.02 -1.13
CA SER A 8 16.85 27.33 -1.82
C SER A 8 16.38 26.26 -0.83
N PRO A 9 15.08 26.19 -0.46
CA PRO A 9 14.61 25.06 0.31
C PRO A 9 14.94 23.83 -0.52
N VAL A 10 15.94 23.06 -0.08
CA VAL A 10 16.19 21.75 -0.63
C VAL A 10 14.89 21.03 -0.39
N CYS A 11 14.13 20.79 -1.45
CA CYS A 11 12.93 19.99 -1.38
C CYS A 11 13.41 18.57 -1.11
N VAL A 12 13.67 18.26 0.15
CA VAL A 12 13.86 16.89 0.59
C VAL A 12 12.49 16.27 0.43
N TYR A 13 12.30 15.49 -0.62
CA TYR A 13 11.05 14.77 -0.86
C TYR A 13 10.96 13.66 0.20
N VAL A 14 10.50 14.03 1.41
CA VAL A 14 10.23 13.07 2.48
C VAL A 14 8.81 12.56 2.32
N ALA A 15 8.61 11.25 2.54
CA ALA A 15 7.29 10.67 2.62
C ALA A 15 6.44 11.45 3.66
N PRO A 16 5.16 11.76 3.35
CA PRO A 16 4.36 12.54 4.29
C PRO A 16 4.11 11.71 5.55
N PRO A 17 4.14 12.33 6.75
CA PRO A 17 3.91 11.58 7.98
C PRO A 17 2.50 11.00 8.01
N GLY A 18 2.40 9.71 8.31
CA GLY A 18 1.16 8.98 8.47
C GLY A 18 0.67 8.31 7.19
N LEU A 19 0.22 7.06 7.34
CA LEU A 19 -0.27 6.19 6.26
C LEU A 19 -1.31 6.85 5.35
N LYS A 20 -2.29 7.56 5.94
CA LYS A 20 -3.37 8.20 5.16
C LYS A 20 -2.84 9.23 4.17
N LYS A 21 -1.91 10.09 4.60
CA LYS A 21 -1.34 11.13 3.72
C LYS A 21 -0.45 10.51 2.64
N ASN A 22 0.24 9.43 2.99
CA ASN A 22 1.10 8.70 2.06
C ASN A 22 0.28 8.05 0.94
N LEU A 23 -0.80 7.36 1.32
CA LEU A 23 -1.76 6.80 0.37
C LEU A 23 -2.40 7.88 -0.49
N LEU A 24 -2.86 8.98 0.11
CA LEU A 24 -3.47 10.07 -0.64
C LEU A 24 -2.51 10.60 -1.70
N ARG A 25 -1.25 10.87 -1.33
CA ARG A 25 -0.20 11.31 -2.27
C ARG A 25 0.04 10.29 -3.39
N THR A 26 0.05 9.00 -3.05
CA THR A 26 0.18 7.93 -4.03
C THR A 26 -0.98 7.94 -5.04
N TYR A 27 -2.21 8.03 -4.55
CA TYR A 27 -3.41 8.06 -5.40
C TYR A 27 -3.54 9.36 -6.19
N GLU A 28 -3.06 10.50 -5.70
CA GLU A 28 -2.96 11.75 -6.46
C GLU A 28 -1.95 11.64 -7.61
N SER A 29 -0.93 10.80 -7.47
CA SER A 29 0.07 10.56 -8.52
C SER A 29 -0.40 9.61 -9.62
N TRP A 30 -1.41 8.78 -9.34
CA TRP A 30 -1.97 7.81 -10.27
C TRP A 30 -3.24 8.36 -10.90
N ARG A 31 -3.38 8.23 -12.22
CA ARG A 31 -4.62 8.63 -12.90
C ARG A 31 -5.72 7.61 -12.66
N PRO A 32 -7.00 8.02 -12.54
CA PRO A 32 -8.11 7.08 -12.40
C PRO A 32 -8.17 6.01 -13.50
N GLU A 33 -7.79 6.36 -14.73
CA GLU A 33 -7.76 5.44 -15.88
C GLU A 33 -6.66 4.39 -15.75
N GLN A 34 -5.54 4.73 -15.08
CA GLN A 34 -4.46 3.76 -14.82
C GLN A 34 -4.89 2.72 -13.79
N ILE A 35 -5.68 3.13 -12.80
CA ILE A 35 -6.20 2.24 -11.75
C ILE A 35 -7.31 1.34 -12.30
N SER A 36 -8.23 1.91 -13.09
CA SER A 36 -9.39 1.19 -13.65
C SER A 36 -9.12 0.45 -14.96
N LYS A 37 -7.89 0.52 -15.49
CA LYS A 37 -7.47 -0.15 -16.74
C LYS A 37 -7.93 -1.62 -16.78
N GLY A 38 -8.62 -1.96 -17.86
CA GLY A 38 -9.18 -3.29 -18.11
C GLY A 38 -10.44 -3.64 -17.31
N GLY A 39 -10.87 -2.82 -16.34
CA GLY A 39 -12.05 -3.12 -15.51
C GLY A 39 -11.86 -4.28 -14.54
N LEU A 40 -10.62 -4.76 -14.35
CA LEU A 40 -10.31 -5.88 -13.45
C LEU A 40 -10.23 -5.39 -12.00
N LEU A 41 -11.24 -5.71 -11.19
CA LEU A 41 -11.27 -5.37 -9.77
C LEU A 41 -10.05 -5.92 -9.01
N SER A 42 -9.63 -7.15 -9.31
CA SER A 42 -8.45 -7.78 -8.71
C SER A 42 -7.16 -7.01 -8.99
N ARG A 43 -7.03 -6.40 -10.17
CA ARG A 43 -5.89 -5.53 -10.52
C ARG A 43 -5.92 -4.25 -9.69
N ALA A 44 -7.05 -3.56 -9.63
CA ALA A 44 -7.20 -2.34 -8.83
C ALA A 44 -6.94 -2.60 -7.34
N GLN A 45 -7.39 -3.73 -6.80
CA GLN A 45 -7.11 -4.16 -5.44
C GLN A 45 -5.63 -4.47 -5.20
N SER A 46 -4.97 -5.10 -6.17
CA SER A 46 -3.53 -5.35 -6.09
C SER A 46 -2.71 -4.06 -6.05
N LEU A 47 -3.11 -3.06 -6.85
CA LEU A 47 -2.50 -1.72 -6.83
C LEU A 47 -2.74 -1.00 -5.50
N PHE A 48 -3.92 -1.13 -4.91
CA PHE A 48 -4.18 -0.63 -3.55
C PHE A 48 -3.27 -1.30 -2.52
N CYS A 49 -3.15 -2.64 -2.55
CA CYS A 49 -2.26 -3.37 -1.66
C CYS A 49 -0.80 -2.92 -1.81
N LEU A 50 -0.35 -2.64 -3.04
CA LEU A 50 0.98 -2.09 -3.30
C LEU A 50 1.16 -0.70 -2.68
N ALA A 51 0.22 0.21 -2.89
CA ALA A 51 0.28 1.55 -2.31
C ALA A 51 0.29 1.49 -0.77
N TRP A 52 -0.53 0.62 -0.18
CA TRP A 52 -0.58 0.40 1.26
C TRP A 52 0.72 -0.18 1.81
N PHE A 53 1.23 -1.23 1.17
CA PHE A 53 2.50 -1.85 1.52
C PHE A 53 3.65 -0.83 1.47
N HIS A 54 3.76 -0.06 0.39
CA HIS A 54 4.77 0.99 0.24
C HIS A 54 4.68 2.03 1.37
N ALA A 55 3.47 2.51 1.67
CA ALA A 55 3.24 3.45 2.75
C ALA A 55 3.65 2.88 4.12
N VAL A 56 3.36 1.60 4.39
CA VAL A 56 3.77 0.92 5.63
C VAL A 56 5.29 0.80 5.72
N CYS A 57 5.97 0.40 4.64
CA CYS A 57 7.42 0.32 4.61
C CYS A 57 8.06 1.67 4.95
N GLN A 58 7.59 2.76 4.34
CA GLN A 58 8.08 4.11 4.60
C GLN A 58 7.77 4.58 6.04
N GLU A 59 6.55 4.36 6.53
CA GLU A 59 6.16 4.77 7.88
C GLU A 59 7.02 4.05 8.94
N LYS A 60 7.33 2.77 8.74
CA LYS A 60 8.17 2.00 9.67
C LYS A 60 9.62 2.47 9.75
N CYS A 61 10.14 3.13 8.71
CA CYS A 61 11.46 3.75 8.75
C CYS A 61 11.55 4.88 9.80
N ASN A 62 10.42 5.42 10.26
CA ASN A 62 10.38 6.42 11.33
C ASN A 62 10.51 5.82 12.74
N TYR A 63 10.42 4.50 12.91
CA TYR A 63 10.37 3.84 14.22
C TYR A 63 11.56 2.91 14.46
N ILE A 64 12.77 3.32 14.09
CA ILE A 64 13.99 2.53 14.33
C ILE A 64 14.32 2.52 15.83
N PRO A 65 14.65 1.37 16.44
CA PRO A 65 14.86 0.05 15.84
C PRO A 65 13.64 -0.88 15.75
N GLN A 66 12.48 -0.51 16.32
CA GLN A 66 11.28 -1.36 16.36
C GLN A 66 10.63 -1.64 14.99
N GLY A 67 10.75 -0.69 14.05
CA GLY A 67 10.22 -0.79 12.71
C GLY A 67 11.13 -1.60 11.80
N TRP A 68 12.38 -1.18 11.74
CA TRP A 68 13.49 -1.78 11.00
C TRP A 68 14.75 -1.65 11.86
N THR A 69 15.71 -2.55 11.67
CA THR A 69 16.97 -2.45 12.43
C THR A 69 17.85 -1.27 11.98
N LYS A 70 17.69 -0.82 10.73
CA LYS A 70 18.37 0.36 10.18
C LYS A 70 17.47 1.12 9.20
N PHE A 71 17.89 2.31 8.80
CA PHE A 71 17.17 3.10 7.82
C PHE A 71 17.35 2.53 6.40
N TYR A 72 16.23 2.38 5.69
CA TYR A 72 16.17 2.00 4.28
C TYR A 72 15.39 3.07 3.52
N GLU A 73 15.92 3.51 2.39
CA GLU A 73 15.22 4.47 1.53
C GLU A 73 14.31 3.73 0.55
N PHE A 74 13.01 3.77 0.82
CA PHE A 74 11.97 3.31 -0.11
C PHE A 74 11.44 4.51 -0.90
N SER A 75 11.72 4.52 -2.20
CA SER A 75 11.48 5.66 -3.10
C SER A 75 10.23 5.46 -3.97
N LEU A 76 9.76 6.53 -4.61
CA LEU A 76 8.69 6.42 -5.61
C LEU A 76 9.06 5.52 -6.79
N SER A 77 10.36 5.37 -7.10
CA SER A 77 10.82 4.48 -8.16
C SER A 77 10.50 3.02 -7.84
N ASP A 78 10.58 2.63 -6.56
CA ASP A 78 10.20 1.29 -6.09
C ASP A 78 8.71 1.04 -6.25
N LEU A 79 7.89 2.03 -5.87
CA LEU A 79 6.44 2.00 -6.06
C LEU A 79 6.08 1.88 -7.54
N ARG A 80 6.74 2.65 -8.41
CA ARG A 80 6.52 2.61 -9.86
C ARG A 80 6.93 1.26 -10.45
N ALA A 81 8.07 0.70 -10.04
CA ALA A 81 8.50 -0.61 -10.50
C ALA A 81 7.50 -1.72 -10.07
N GLY A 82 7.00 -1.64 -8.83
CA GLY A 82 5.92 -2.53 -8.36
C GLY A 82 4.64 -2.40 -9.18
N PHE A 83 4.25 -1.16 -9.55
CA PHE A 83 3.08 -0.91 -10.40
C PHE A 83 3.22 -1.60 -11.75
N GLU A 84 4.36 -1.45 -12.41
CA GLU A 84 4.64 -2.06 -13.72
C GLU A 84 4.65 -3.59 -13.65
N ILE A 85 5.18 -4.18 -12.57
CA ILE A 85 5.13 -5.63 -12.36
C ILE A 85 3.69 -6.12 -12.29
N ILE A 86 2.87 -5.47 -11.46
CA ILE A 86 1.45 -5.83 -11.32
C ILE A 86 0.74 -5.66 -12.67
N ASP A 87 0.95 -4.54 -13.37
CA ASP A 87 0.29 -4.27 -14.65
C ASP A 87 0.60 -5.37 -15.68
N ARG A 88 1.88 -5.71 -15.85
CA ARG A 88 2.33 -6.76 -16.79
C ARG A 88 1.80 -8.15 -16.45
N LEU A 89 1.72 -8.48 -15.15
CA LEU A 89 1.18 -9.77 -14.72
C LEU A 89 -0.32 -9.91 -15.05
N PHE A 90 -1.09 -8.83 -15.00
CA PHE A 90 -2.50 -8.82 -15.40
C PHE A 90 -2.71 -8.76 -16.92
N GLU A 91 -1.78 -8.19 -17.68
CA GLU A 91 -1.85 -8.16 -19.16
C GLU A 91 -1.49 -9.49 -19.83
N GLY A 92 -0.65 -10.31 -19.21
CA GLY A 92 -0.03 -11.48 -19.84
C GLY A 92 -0.97 -12.64 -20.22
N GLY A 93 -2.28 -12.53 -19.98
CA GLY A 93 -3.30 -13.55 -20.33
C GLY A 93 -3.13 -14.91 -19.63
N LYS A 94 -2.13 -15.04 -18.76
CA LYS A 94 -1.82 -16.25 -17.98
C LYS A 94 -2.53 -16.19 -16.63
N VAL A 95 -2.66 -17.35 -16.00
CA VAL A 95 -3.13 -17.44 -14.61
C VAL A 95 -2.24 -16.58 -13.72
N PHE A 96 -2.86 -15.66 -12.99
CA PHE A 96 -2.17 -14.76 -12.08
C PHE A 96 -1.55 -15.55 -10.92
N GLN A 97 -0.23 -15.47 -10.78
CA GLN A 97 0.54 -16.20 -9.77
C GLN A 97 1.13 -15.21 -8.76
N TRP A 98 0.67 -15.29 -7.52
CA TRP A 98 1.10 -14.40 -6.43
C TRP A 98 2.57 -14.58 -6.09
N GLU A 99 3.10 -15.78 -6.30
CA GLU A 99 4.49 -16.17 -6.05
C GLU A 99 5.46 -15.27 -6.83
N PHE A 100 5.11 -14.86 -8.06
CA PHE A 100 5.92 -13.90 -8.81
C PHE A 100 5.87 -12.50 -8.22
N VAL A 101 4.71 -12.05 -7.72
CA VAL A 101 4.59 -10.74 -7.05
C VAL A 101 5.47 -10.74 -5.80
N HIS A 102 5.37 -11.76 -4.95
CA HIS A 102 6.21 -11.91 -3.76
C HIS A 102 7.69 -11.94 -4.13
N GLY A 103 8.08 -12.82 -5.05
CA GLY A 103 9.47 -13.00 -5.43
C GLY A 103 10.10 -11.75 -6.05
N LEU A 104 9.36 -11.01 -6.89
CA LEU A 104 9.85 -9.78 -7.52
C LEU A 104 9.90 -8.62 -6.52
N LEU A 105 8.86 -8.43 -5.71
CA LEU A 105 8.86 -7.36 -4.71
C LEU A 105 9.91 -7.61 -3.62
N GLU A 106 10.08 -8.85 -3.19
CA GLU A 106 11.09 -9.23 -2.21
C GLU A 106 12.51 -9.11 -2.80
N ASN A 107 12.81 -9.79 -3.89
CA ASN A 107 14.21 -9.93 -4.33
C ASN A 107 14.68 -8.80 -5.23
N ALA A 108 13.80 -8.22 -6.05
CA ALA A 108 14.19 -7.26 -7.08
C ALA A 108 13.92 -5.80 -6.68
N ILE A 109 12.82 -5.53 -5.96
CA ILE A 109 12.41 -4.15 -5.68
C ILE A 109 12.75 -3.72 -4.25
N TYR A 110 12.18 -4.36 -3.23
CA TYR A 110 12.28 -3.90 -1.85
C TYR A 110 13.46 -4.50 -1.09
N GLY A 111 13.72 -5.80 -1.23
CA GLY A 111 14.77 -6.50 -0.47
C GLY A 111 16.18 -6.32 -1.01
N GLY A 112 16.37 -5.82 -2.23
CA GLY A 112 17.70 -5.58 -2.81
C GLY A 112 18.59 -4.61 -2.00
N ARG A 113 18.00 -3.82 -1.10
CA ARG A 113 18.70 -2.91 -0.18
C ARG A 113 18.80 -3.42 1.27
N ILE A 114 18.13 -4.52 1.59
CA ILE A 114 18.04 -5.09 2.93
C ILE A 114 19.09 -6.17 3.09
N ASP A 115 20.07 -5.93 3.96
CA ASP A 115 21.16 -6.87 4.28
C ASP A 115 20.93 -7.63 5.59
N ASN A 116 20.09 -7.13 6.49
CA ASN A 116 19.78 -7.80 7.74
C ASN A 116 18.73 -8.91 7.54
N PRO A 117 19.02 -10.18 7.87
CA PRO A 117 18.07 -11.29 7.76
C PRO A 117 16.78 -11.10 8.57
N CYS A 118 16.84 -10.38 9.71
CA CYS A 118 15.65 -10.08 10.51
C CYS A 118 14.72 -9.10 9.79
N ASP A 119 15.27 -8.06 9.16
CA ASP A 119 14.49 -7.11 8.36
C ASP A 119 13.91 -7.78 7.11
N LEU A 120 14.65 -8.71 6.47
CA LEU A 120 14.10 -9.51 5.38
C LEU A 120 12.90 -10.36 5.80
N ARG A 121 12.90 -10.92 7.02
CA ARG A 121 11.73 -11.64 7.56
C ARG A 121 10.53 -10.72 7.76
N ILE A 122 10.76 -9.49 8.23
CA ILE A 122 9.72 -8.47 8.36
C ILE A 122 9.14 -8.12 6.99
N LEU A 123 10.00 -7.88 5.99
CA LEU A 123 9.59 -7.61 4.61
C LEU A 123 8.70 -8.74 4.05
N ARG A 124 9.15 -9.99 4.17
CA ARG A 124 8.40 -11.17 3.74
C ARG A 124 7.04 -11.27 4.40
N SER A 125 7.00 -11.08 5.73
CA SER A 125 5.74 -11.13 6.48
C SER A 125 4.74 -10.08 6.01
N TYR A 126 5.18 -8.85 5.69
CA TYR A 126 4.31 -7.84 5.12
C TYR A 126 3.83 -8.19 3.71
N LEU A 127 4.72 -8.68 2.85
CA LEU A 127 4.34 -9.12 1.52
C LEU A 127 3.27 -10.20 1.60
N GLU A 128 3.48 -11.25 2.38
CA GLU A 128 2.51 -12.34 2.63
C GLU A 128 1.17 -11.82 3.17
N GLN A 129 1.20 -10.83 4.07
CA GLN A 129 -0.01 -10.25 4.65
C GLN A 129 -0.81 -9.42 3.66
N PHE A 130 -0.16 -8.59 2.83
CA PHE A 130 -0.86 -7.67 1.92
C PHE A 130 -1.21 -8.30 0.57
N PHE A 131 -0.38 -9.22 0.09
CA PHE A 131 -0.53 -9.90 -1.20
C PHE A 131 -0.90 -11.37 -1.01
N SER A 132 -1.94 -11.62 -0.20
CA SER A 132 -2.49 -12.96 -0.04
C SER A 132 -3.56 -13.24 -1.10
N SER A 133 -3.46 -14.40 -1.75
CA SER A 133 -4.51 -14.92 -2.63
C SER A 133 -5.88 -14.90 -1.95
N ARG A 134 -5.96 -15.15 -0.63
CA ARG A 134 -7.21 -15.10 0.11
C ARG A 134 -7.84 -13.70 0.11
N LEU A 135 -7.06 -12.65 0.33
CA LEU A 135 -7.58 -11.28 0.39
C LEU A 135 -8.05 -10.78 -0.98
N LEU A 136 -7.32 -11.17 -2.03
CA LEU A 136 -7.52 -10.67 -3.39
C LEU A 136 -8.50 -11.55 -4.19
N SER A 137 -8.67 -12.82 -3.81
CA SER A 137 -9.70 -13.71 -4.36
C SER A 137 -11.01 -13.70 -3.57
N ALA A 138 -11.02 -13.41 -2.26
CA ALA A 138 -12.26 -13.33 -1.48
C ALA A 138 -13.19 -12.20 -1.95
N SER A 139 -12.66 -11.15 -2.55
CA SER A 139 -13.49 -10.10 -3.15
C SER A 139 -14.21 -10.55 -4.43
N ALA A 140 -13.73 -11.59 -5.11
CA ALA A 140 -14.41 -12.18 -6.26
C ALA A 140 -15.51 -13.18 -5.84
N ASN A 141 -15.39 -13.77 -4.65
CA ASN A 141 -16.27 -14.83 -4.14
C ASN A 141 -17.14 -14.39 -2.95
N HIS A 142 -17.51 -13.10 -2.86
CA HIS A 142 -18.50 -12.62 -1.89
C HIS A 142 -19.94 -13.11 -2.18
N SER A 143 -20.08 -14.33 -2.71
CA SER A 143 -21.32 -15.07 -2.78
C SER A 143 -21.37 -16.23 -1.79
N GLN A 144 -20.28 -16.65 -1.12
CA GLN A 144 -20.35 -17.72 -0.12
C GLN A 144 -19.50 -17.43 1.13
N ARG A 145 -20.21 -17.32 2.24
CA ARG A 145 -19.74 -16.96 3.59
C ARG A 145 -19.45 -18.24 4.37
N SER A 146 -18.26 -18.39 4.97
CA SER A 146 -18.12 -19.06 6.28
C SER A 146 -16.78 -18.80 6.98
N LYS A 147 -16.92 -18.26 8.20
CA LYS A 147 -16.12 -18.35 9.44
C LYS A 147 -14.74 -19.03 9.37
N ILE A 148 -13.68 -18.28 9.74
CA ILE A 148 -12.74 -18.55 10.86
C ILE A 148 -11.57 -17.52 10.81
N GLY A 149 -11.38 -16.78 11.91
CA GLY A 149 -10.08 -16.28 12.41
C GLY A 149 -9.46 -15.03 11.78
N HIS A 150 -9.56 -13.90 12.49
CA HIS A 150 -8.80 -12.63 12.34
C HIS A 150 -9.07 -11.79 11.08
N ALA A 151 -10.33 -11.35 10.93
CA ALA A 151 -10.66 -10.16 10.14
C ALA A 151 -10.53 -8.90 11.02
N PHE A 152 -10.07 -7.79 10.43
CA PHE A 152 -10.16 -6.45 11.02
C PHE A 152 -11.59 -6.17 11.51
N PRO A 153 -11.78 -5.55 12.69
CA PRO A 153 -13.12 -5.27 13.20
C PRO A 153 -13.82 -4.25 12.30
N SER A 154 -14.79 -4.71 11.51
CA SER A 154 -15.68 -3.87 10.72
C SER A 154 -16.83 -3.36 11.60
N GLN A 155 -16.55 -2.45 12.53
CA GLN A 155 -17.58 -1.65 13.20
C GLN A 155 -17.05 -0.25 13.52
N ILE A 156 -17.09 0.64 12.54
CA ILE A 156 -17.29 2.07 12.78
C ILE A 156 -18.62 2.40 12.11
N SER A 157 -19.69 2.25 12.88
CA SER A 157 -20.97 2.87 12.57
C SER A 157 -20.85 4.35 12.88
N LEU A 158 -20.88 5.19 11.84
CA LEU A 158 -21.06 6.62 11.99
C LEU A 158 -22.48 6.86 12.54
N PRO A 159 -22.66 7.71 13.57
CA PRO A 159 -24.00 8.07 14.03
C PRO A 159 -24.71 8.86 12.93
N THR A 160 -25.88 8.38 12.51
CA THR A 160 -26.79 9.12 11.64
C THR A 160 -27.29 10.38 12.35
N PRO A 161 -27.38 11.54 11.68
CA PRO A 161 -28.02 12.71 12.26
C PRO A 161 -29.53 12.44 12.39
N ALA A 162 -30.05 12.47 13.61
CA ALA A 162 -31.49 12.39 13.85
C ALA A 162 -32.18 13.67 13.35
N PRO A 163 -33.33 13.58 12.64
CA PRO A 163 -34.13 14.75 12.31
C PRO A 163 -34.91 15.21 13.56
N TYR A 164 -34.48 16.31 14.16
CA TYR A 164 -35.20 16.99 15.25
C TYR A 164 -36.32 17.86 14.68
N TRP A 165 -37.53 17.32 14.53
CA TRP A 165 -38.79 18.03 14.84
C TRP A 165 -40.00 17.11 14.57
N THR A 166 -40.55 16.53 15.61
CA THR A 166 -41.96 16.11 15.64
C THR A 166 -42.43 16.29 17.07
N ILE A 167 -42.92 17.48 17.39
CA ILE A 167 -43.79 17.68 18.54
C ILE A 167 -45.20 17.37 18.03
N VAL A 168 -45.87 16.39 18.65
CA VAL A 168 -47.30 16.14 18.48
C VAL A 168 -47.96 16.31 19.84
N VAL A 169 -49.09 17.03 19.79
CA VAL A 169 -50.13 17.27 20.80
C VAL A 169 -49.81 18.35 21.84
#